data_AF-A0A2G6FZT6-F1
#
_entry.id   AF-A0A2G6FZT6-F1
#
_cell.length_a   1.000
_cell.length_b   1.000
_cell.length_c   1.000
_cell.angle_alpha   90.00
_cell.angle_beta   90.00
_cell.angle_gamma   90.00
#
_symmetry.space_group_name_H-M   'P 1'
#
loop_
_entity.id
_entity.type
_entity.pdbx_description
1 polymer ?
#
loop_
_entity_poly.entity_id
_entity_poly.type
_entity_poly.pdbx_seq_one_letter_code
_entity_poly.pdbx_strand_id
1 'polypeptide(L)' 'MTNKKLRDYMLELKRSAQLVDDPETPLEEAIAAYQAGAEAYQKCMAILESAEQQIKVIDESLQSGERDV' A
#
# COMPACT_ATOMS: atom_id res chain seq x y z
N MET A 1 8.60 3.52 11.54
CA MET A 1 7.68 4.53 10.95
C MET A 1 6.93 4.02 9.72
N THR A 2 7.52 3.16 8.87
CA THR A 2 6.91 2.62 7.63
C THR A 2 5.58 1.90 7.85
N ASN A 3 5.45 1.12 8.93
CA ASN A 3 4.20 0.40 9.26
C ASN A 3 3.03 1.35 9.59
N LYS A 4 3.31 2.51 10.21
CA LYS A 4 2.29 3.54 10.48
C LYS A 4 1.78 4.15 9.18
N LYS A 5 2.68 4.55 8.27
CA LYS A 5 2.31 5.12 6.96
C LYS A 5 1.48 4.15 6.12
N LEU A 6 1.86 2.87 6.09
CA LEU A 6 1.08 1.83 5.42
C LEU A 6 -0.34 1.75 5.99
N ARG A 7 -0.49 1.70 7.32
CA ARG A 7 -1.79 1.67 7.98
C ARG A 7 -2.64 2.89 7.65
N ASP A 8 -2.03 4.08 7.64
CA ASP A 8 -2.73 5.33 7.34
C ASP A 8 -3.25 5.32 5.89
N TYR A 9 -2.45 4.89 4.91
CA TYR A 9 -2.90 4.76 3.51
C TYR A 9 -3.96 3.67 3.32
N MET A 10 -3.86 2.55 4.03
CA MET A 10 -4.90 1.51 4.00
C MET A 10 -6.23 2.02 4.58
N LEU A 11 -6.18 2.87 5.61
CA LEU A 11 -7.39 3.49 6.17
C LEU A 11 -8.04 4.44 5.17
N GLU A 12 -7.24 5.27 4.49
CA GLU A 12 -7.72 6.18 3.44
C GLU A 12 -8.33 5.42 2.25
N LEU A 13 -7.69 4.34 1.83
CA LEU A 13 -8.21 3.46 0.79
C LEU A 13 -9.56 2.84 1.19
N LYS A 14 -9.67 2.36 2.44
CA LYS A 14 -10.92 1.79 2.96
C LYS A 14 -12.05 2.84 3.01
N ARG A 15 -11.74 4.05 3.46
CA ARG A 15 -12.71 5.15 3.52
C ARG A 15 -13.17 5.56 2.12
N SER A 16 -12.23 5.67 1.19
CA SER A 16 -12.52 5.98 -0.22
C SER A 16 -13.43 4.94 -0.86
N ALA A 17 -13.14 3.65 -0.62
CA ALA A 17 -13.99 2.56 -1.11
C ALA A 17 -15.42 2.61 -0.55
N GLN A 18 -15.58 2.95 0.74
CA GLN A 18 -16.90 3.09 1.35
C GLN A 18 -17.71 4.22 0.72
N LEU A 19 -17.09 5.36 0.40
CA LEU A 19 -17.77 6.47 -0.27
C LEU A 19 -18.17 6.12 -1.70
N VAL A 20 -17.33 5.39 -2.43
CA VAL A 20 -17.64 4.98 -3.81
C VAL A 20 -18.76 3.93 -3.86
N ASP A 21 -18.85 3.06 -2.85
CA ASP A 21 -19.86 1.97 -2.78
C ASP A 21 -21.21 2.45 -2.22
N ASP A 22 -21.26 3.63 -1.58
CA ASP A 22 -22.48 4.21 -1.05
C ASP A 22 -23.30 4.89 -2.17
N PRO A 23 -24.50 4.37 -2.51
CA PRO A 23 -25.34 4.92 -3.57
C PRO A 23 -25.87 6.34 -3.28
N GLU A 24 -25.82 6.79 -2.02
CA GLU A 24 -26.21 8.15 -1.64
C GLU A 24 -25.07 9.17 -1.81
N THR A 25 -23.85 8.72 -2.10
CA THR A 25 -22.72 9.62 -2.34
C THR A 25 -22.91 10.35 -3.68
N PRO A 26 -22.87 11.70 -3.69
CA PRO A 26 -22.94 12.48 -4.92
C PRO A 26 -21.84 12.08 -5.89
N LEU A 27 -22.12 12.10 -7.20
CA LEU A 27 -21.18 11.63 -8.23
C LEU A 27 -19.83 12.35 -8.14
N GLU A 28 -19.82 13.65 -7.92
CA GLU A 28 -18.61 14.45 -7.78
C GLU A 28 -17.77 14.01 -6.57
N GLU A 29 -18.43 13.67 -5.47
CA GLU A 29 -17.78 13.16 -4.26
C GLU A 29 -17.25 11.74 -4.46
N ALA A 30 -18.00 10.88 -5.17
CA ALA A 30 -17.56 9.53 -5.52
C ALA A 30 -16.33 9.56 -6.45
N ILE A 31 -16.27 10.48 -7.41
CA ILE A 31 -15.10 10.70 -8.26
C ILE A 31 -13.89 11.14 -7.43
N ALA A 32 -14.08 12.10 -6.52
CA ALA A 32 -13.01 12.56 -5.65
C ALA A 32 -12.50 11.45 -4.72
N ALA A 33 -13.41 10.66 -4.14
CA ALA A 33 -13.09 9.51 -3.32
C ALA A 33 -12.33 8.44 -4.12
N TYR A 34 -12.75 8.14 -5.35
CA TYR A 34 -12.02 7.24 -6.22
C TYR A 34 -10.58 7.69 -6.47
N GLN A 35 -10.37 8.97 -6.79
CA GLN A 35 -9.04 9.54 -7.02
C GLN A 35 -8.15 9.44 -5.77
N ALA A 36 -8.69 9.82 -4.61
CA ALA A 36 -7.99 9.71 -3.32
C ALA A 36 -7.64 8.25 -2.99
N GLY A 37 -8.56 7.32 -3.21
CA GLY A 37 -8.35 5.89 -3.03
C GLY A 37 -7.27 5.35 -3.97
N ALA A 38 -7.30 5.73 -5.25
CA ALA A 38 -6.28 5.32 -6.22
C ALA A 38 -4.88 5.80 -5.80
N GLU A 39 -4.75 7.05 -5.33
CA GLU A 39 -3.48 7.56 -4.82
C GLU A 39 -3.02 6.81 -3.55
N ALA A 40 -3.92 6.55 -2.61
CA ALA A 40 -3.62 5.78 -1.40
C ALA A 40 -3.17 4.35 -1.74
N TYR A 41 -3.82 3.70 -2.71
CA TYR A 41 -3.42 2.39 -3.21
C TYR A 41 -1.99 2.39 -3.77
N GLN A 42 -1.65 3.34 -4.63
CA GLN A 42 -0.29 3.46 -5.18
C GLN A 42 0.76 3.60 -4.07
N LYS A 43 0.46 4.38 -3.04
CA LYS A 43 1.35 4.55 -1.88
C LYS A 43 1.48 3.28 -1.03
N CYS A 44 0.41 2.51 -0.87
CA CYS A 44 0.47 1.18 -0.24
C CYS A 44 1.39 0.24 -1.02
N MET A 45 1.20 0.16 -2.34
CA MET A 45 1.99 -0.72 -3.20
C MET A 45 3.48 -0.38 -3.15
N ALA A 46 3.84 0.90 -3.25
CA ALA A 46 5.24 1.33 -3.17
C ALA A 46 5.91 0.93 -1.84
N ILE A 47 5.17 0.97 -0.72
CA ILE A 47 5.71 0.52 0.57
C ILE A 47 5.91 -0.99 0.59
N LEU A 48 4.94 -1.75 0.07
CA LEU A 48 5.00 -3.22 0.03
C LEU A 48 6.13 -3.71 -0.89
N GLU A 49 6.26 -3.13 -2.07
CA GLU A 49 7.35 -3.44 -3.02
C GLU A 49 8.72 -3.15 -2.40
N SER A 50 8.86 -2.02 -1.69
CA SER A 50 10.10 -1.69 -0.99
C SER A 50 10.42 -2.71 0.13
N ALA A 51 9.41 -3.21 0.84
CA ALA A 51 9.59 -4.22 1.87
C ALA A 51 9.97 -5.58 1.26
N GLU A 52 9.33 -5.97 0.16
CA GLU A 52 9.64 -7.18 -0.59
C GLU A 52 11.09 -7.16 -1.12
N GLN A 53 11.52 -6.03 -1.69
CA GLN A 53 12.90 -5.87 -2.15
C GLN A 53 13.92 -6.00 -1.01
N GLN A 54 13.62 -5.45 0.17
CA GLN A 54 14.48 -5.58 1.35
C GLN A 54 14.61 -7.04 1.79
N ILE A 55 13.50 -7.78 1.82
CA ILE A 55 13.50 -9.21 2.15
C ILE A 55 14.35 -9.99 1.14
N LYS A 56 14.18 -9.73 -0.16
CA LYS A 56 14.95 -10.39 -1.22
C LYS A 56 16.46 -10.19 -1.06
N VAL A 57 16.91 -8.97 -0.77
CA VAL A 57 18.34 -8.68 -0.53
C VAL A 57 18.86 -9.42 0.70
N ILE A 58 18.07 -9.52 1.77
CA ILE A 58 18.43 -10.28 2.97
C ILE A 58 18.55 -11.77 2.65
N ASP A 59 17.58 -12.34 1.92
CA ASP A 59 17.59 -13.75 1.53
C ASP A 59 18.79 -14.09 0.64
N GLU A 60 19.10 -13.25 -0.35
CA GLU A 60 20.28 -13.39 -1.20
C GLU A 60 21.58 -13.34 -0.38
N SER A 61 21.63 -12.44 0.61
CA SER A 61 22.78 -12.33 1.52
C SER A 61 22.95 -13.59 2.37
N LEU A 62 21.87 -14.14 2.93
CA LEU A 62 21.88 -15.37 3.73
C LEU A 62 22.32 -16.59 2.87
N GLN A 63 21.80 -16.71 1.65
CA GLN A 63 22.16 -17.79 0.72
C GLN A 63 23.59 -17.70 0.17
N SER A 64 24.19 -16.51 0.19
CA SER A 64 25.60 -16.33 -0.17
C SER A 64 26.55 -16.66 1.00
N GLY A 65 26.14 -16.42 2.25
CA GLY A 65 26.92 -16.73 3.45
C GLY A 65 26.97 -18.22 3.83
N GLU A 66 25.98 -19.02 3.42
CA GLU A 66 25.97 -20.48 3.65
C GLU A 66 26.89 -21.27 2.70
N ARG A 67 27.48 -20.63 1.68
CA ARG A 67 28.31 -21.31 0.67
C ARG A 67 29.81 -21.32 0.97
N ASP A 68 30.26 -20.69 2.05
CA ASP A 68 31.67 -20.54 2.41
C ASP A 68 32.09 -21.33 3.68
N VAL A 69 31.38 -22.40 4.07
CA VAL A 69 31.77 -23.32 5.16
C VAL A 69 31.87 -24.77 4.68
#